data_AF-A0A8S4S572-F1
#
_entry.id   AF-A0A8S4S572-F1
#
_cell.length_a   1.000
_cell.length_b   1.000
_cell.length_c   1.000
_cell.angle_alpha   90.00
_cell.angle_beta   90.00
_cell.angle_gamma   90.00
#
_symmetry.space_group_name_H-M   'P 1'
#
loop_
_entity.id
_entity.type
_entity.pdbx_description
1 polymer ?
#
loop_
_entity_poly.entity_id
_entity_poly.type
_entity_poly.pdbx_seq_one_letter_code
_entity_poly.pdbx_strand_id
1 'polypeptide(L)'
;MRIAEDPSCPECDEMETSFHFIAECPMYAMVRWELQGKDSFSVEDLANLSIGDILRFTKETGRLQGGDAAGTPVNLCPNMGNRVE
;
A
#
# COMPACT_ATOMS: atom_id res chain seq x y z
N MET A 1 -5.47 -31.41 9.60
CA MET A 1 -5.37 -29.97 9.91
C MET A 1 -4.75 -29.32 8.69
N ARG A 2 -5.48 -28.47 7.94
CA ARG A 2 -4.88 -27.70 6.84
C ARG A 2 -4.23 -26.49 7.49
N ILE A 3 -2.91 -26.36 7.38
CA ILE A 3 -2.21 -25.13 7.74
C ILE A 3 -2.67 -24.11 6.70
N ALA A 4 -3.24 -22.99 7.15
CA ALA A 4 -3.55 -21.89 6.23
C ALA A 4 -2.23 -21.45 5.58
N GLU A 5 -2.23 -21.22 4.27
CA GLU A 5 -1.07 -20.66 3.59
C GLU A 5 -0.70 -19.34 4.27
N ASP A 6 0.61 -19.10 4.44
CA ASP A 6 1.08 -17.83 5.00
C ASP A 6 0.52 -16.70 4.13
N PRO A 7 -0.01 -15.62 4.73
CA PRO A 7 -0.58 -14.53 3.96
C PRO A 7 0.52 -13.94 3.08
N SER A 8 0.34 -14.02 1.76
CA SER A 8 1.23 -13.45 0.76
C SER A 8 0.59 -12.22 0.12
N CYS A 9 1.42 -11.23 -0.20
CA CYS A 9 0.98 -10.03 -0.87
C CYS A 9 0.64 -10.42 -2.31
N PRO A 10 -0.62 -10.25 -2.75
CA PRO A 10 -1.04 -10.69 -4.08
C PRO A 10 -0.34 -9.93 -5.20
N GLU A 11 0.33 -8.82 -4.88
CA GLU A 11 0.95 -7.94 -5.86
C GLU A 11 2.46 -8.13 -6.03
N CYS A 12 3.17 -8.65 -5.02
CA CYS A 12 4.62 -8.78 -5.06
C CYS A 12 5.18 -10.10 -4.50
N ASP A 13 4.30 -11.05 -4.16
CA ASP A 13 4.67 -12.41 -3.72
C ASP A 13 5.55 -12.46 -2.45
N GLU A 14 5.57 -11.37 -1.68
CA GLU A 14 6.20 -11.30 -0.36
C GLU A 14 5.19 -11.61 0.75
N MET A 15 5.67 -11.81 1.98
CA MET A 15 4.78 -12.01 3.13
C MET A 15 3.95 -10.74 3.39
N GLU A 16 2.63 -10.88 3.41
CA GLU A 16 1.70 -9.79 3.66
C GLU A 16 1.61 -9.50 5.16
N THR A 17 2.54 -8.69 5.64
CA THR A 17 2.49 -8.11 6.99
C THR A 17 2.00 -6.66 6.95
N SER A 18 1.54 -6.12 8.08
CA SER A 18 1.22 -4.69 8.18
C SER A 18 2.46 -3.82 7.92
N PHE A 19 3.65 -4.32 8.29
CA PHE A 19 4.91 -3.67 7.98
C PHE A 19 5.14 -3.68 6.46
N HIS A 20 5.02 -4.84 5.82
CA HIS A 20 5.15 -4.95 4.37
C HIS A 20 4.26 -3.93 3.65
N PHE A 21 2.97 -3.96 3.95
CA PHE A 21 1.98 -3.10 3.35
C PHE A 21 2.27 -1.60 3.54
N ILE A 22 2.54 -1.16 4.78
CA ILE A 22 2.72 0.26 5.10
C ILE A 22 4.12 0.75 4.72
N ALA A 23 5.17 -0.05 4.86
CA ALA A 23 6.55 0.42 4.90
C ALA A 23 7.36 0.12 3.64
N GLU A 24 7.10 -0.98 2.94
CA GLU A 24 8.06 -1.51 1.96
C GLU A 24 7.41 -2.02 0.66
N CYS A 25 6.12 -2.33 0.65
CA CYS A 25 5.43 -2.90 -0.51
C CYS A 25 5.63 -2.01 -1.75
N PRO A 26 6.29 -2.50 -2.81
CA PRO A 26 6.71 -1.67 -3.94
C PRO A 26 5.53 -1.07 -4.71
N MET A 27 4.38 -1.74 -4.70
CA MET A 27 3.14 -1.26 -5.34
C MET A 27 2.63 0.05 -4.76
N TYR A 28 2.91 0.31 -3.49
CA TYR A 28 2.44 1.51 -2.80
C TYR A 28 3.55 2.54 -2.59
N ALA A 29 4.72 2.36 -3.21
CA ALA A 29 5.84 3.30 -3.10
C ALA A 29 5.46 4.70 -3.59
N MET A 30 4.71 4.79 -4.71
CA MET A 30 4.22 6.07 -5.23
C MET A 30 3.25 6.75 -4.26
N VAL A 31 2.33 6.00 -3.65
CA VAL A 31 1.37 6.55 -2.68
C VAL A 31 2.10 7.08 -1.45
N ARG A 32 3.10 6.34 -0.92
CA ARG A 32 3.92 6.83 0.18
C ARG A 32 4.68 8.09 -0.20
N TRP A 33 5.22 8.14 -1.41
CA TRP A 33 5.97 9.30 -1.89
C TRP A 33 5.06 10.53 -1.97
N GLU A 34 3.86 10.38 -2.52
CA GLU A 34 2.88 11.47 -2.64
C GLU A 34 2.37 11.97 -1.28
N LEU A 35 2.18 11.07 -0.31
CA LEU A 35 1.58 11.41 0.98
C LEU A 35 2.61 11.83 2.03
N GLN A 36 3.82 11.26 2.03
CA GLN A 36 4.84 11.43 3.07
C GLN A 36 6.25 11.75 2.54
N GLY A 37 6.45 11.81 1.22
CA GLY A 37 7.74 12.17 0.63
C GLY A 37 8.82 11.08 0.76
N LYS A 38 8.42 9.83 1.01
CA LYS A 38 9.31 8.68 1.09
C LYS A 38 8.74 7.50 0.31
N ASP A 39 9.59 6.71 -0.33
CA ASP A 39 9.19 5.49 -1.05
C ASP A 39 9.13 4.26 -0.14
N SER A 40 9.74 4.35 1.04
CA SER A 40 9.84 3.31 2.06
C SER A 40 10.01 3.92 3.46
N PHE A 41 9.70 3.14 4.50
CA PHE A 41 9.86 3.54 5.90
C PHE A 41 10.72 2.56 6.68
N SER A 42 11.64 3.09 7.50
CA SER A 42 12.28 2.29 8.55
C SER A 42 11.33 2.07 9.74
N VAL A 43 11.74 1.23 10.69
CA VAL A 43 10.99 1.06 11.96
C VAL A 43 10.90 2.38 12.73
N GLU A 44 11.97 3.18 12.73
CA GLU A 44 11.99 4.50 13.36
C GLU A 44 11.04 5.48 12.65
N ASP A 45 10.96 5.41 11.31
CA ASP A 45 10.01 6.24 10.55
C ASP A 45 8.57 5.89 10.90
N LEU A 46 8.24 4.60 10.96
CA LEU A 46 6.90 4.13 11.35
C LEU A 46 6.52 4.56 12.77
N ALA A 47 7.48 4.55 13.69
CA ALA A 47 7.25 5.02 15.06
C ALA A 47 6.89 6.52 15.14
N ASN A 48 7.30 7.30 14.12
CA ASN A 48 7.01 8.72 14.00
C ASN A 48 5.77 9.02 13.14
N LEU A 49 5.16 8.02 12.49
CA LEU A 49 3.92 8.21 11.74
C LEU A 49 2.76 8.45 12.69
N SER A 50 1.95 9.46 12.38
CA SER A 50 0.70 9.66 13.11
C SER A 50 -0.33 8.62 12.66
N ILE A 51 -1.31 8.34 13.53
CA ILE A 51 -2.47 7.52 13.17
C ILE A 51 -3.20 8.13 11.95
N GLY A 52 -3.22 9.46 11.84
CA GLY A 52 -3.81 10.16 10.69
C GLY A 52 -3.11 9.82 9.37
N ASP A 53 -1.78 9.70 9.38
CA ASP A 53 -1.00 9.34 8.19
C ASP A 53 -1.29 7.90 7.75
N ILE A 54 -1.39 6.98 8.71
CA ILE A 54 -1.71 5.56 8.46
C ILE A 54 -3.13 5.42 7.91
N LEU A 55 -4.10 6.15 8.49
CA LEU A 55 -5.49 6.15 8.02
C LEU A 55 -5.63 6.76 6.61
N ARG A 56 -4.89 7.83 6.33
CA ARG A 56 -4.85 8.43 5.01
C ARG A 56 -4.26 7.46 3.98
N PHE A 57 -3.11 6.85 4.28
CA PHE A 57 -2.48 5.86 3.42
C PHE A 57 -3.41 4.68 3.13
N THR A 58 -3.95 4.04 4.17
CA THR A 58 -4.88 2.90 4.03
C THR A 58 -6.15 3.23 3.24
N LYS A 59 -6.62 4.47 3.30
CA LYS A 59 -7.74 4.96 2.48
C LYS A 59 -7.35 5.11 1.01
N GLU A 60 -6.23 5.76 0.71
CA GLU A 60 -5.76 5.97 -0.68
C GLU A 60 -5.41 4.65 -1.38
N THR A 61 -4.91 3.65 -0.64
CA THR A 61 -4.65 2.31 -1.17
C THR A 61 -5.89 1.40 -1.20
N GLY A 62 -7.08 1.90 -0.83
CA GLY A 62 -8.34 1.14 -0.87
C GLY A 62 -8.47 0.03 0.18
N ARG A 63 -7.61 0.01 1.21
CA ARG A 63 -7.64 -1.01 2.29
C ARG A 63 -8.52 -0.62 3.47
N LEU A 64 -8.89 0.65 3.58
CA LEU A 64 -9.87 1.12 4.55
C LEU A 64 -11.26 1.19 3.89
N GLN A 65 -11.99 0.08 3.89
CA GLN A 65 -13.39 0.05 3.45
C GLN A 65 -14.31 0.42 4.64
N GLY A 66 -14.46 1.73 4.89
CA GLY A 66 -15.52 2.26 5.74
C GLY A 66 -16.79 2.48 4.91
N GLY A 67 -17.93 2.00 5.39
CA GLY A 67 -19.22 2.03 4.69
C GLY A 67 -19.59 3.40 4.12
N ASP A 68 -20.18 3.34 2.93
CA ASP A 68 -20.77 4.40 2.12
C ASP A 68 -19.83 5.39 1.41
N ALA A 69 -20.07 5.47 0.10
CA ALA A 69 -19.55 6.41 -0.90
C ALA A 69 -18.18 6.09 -1.54
N ALA A 70 -18.27 5.41 -2.69
CA ALA A 70 -17.65 5.83 -3.95
C ALA A 70 -16.31 6.58 -3.85
N GLY A 71 -15.28 5.94 -3.30
CA GLY A 71 -13.90 6.32 -3.57
C GLY A 71 -13.49 5.58 -4.84
N THR A 72 -13.44 6.27 -5.98
CA THR A 72 -12.76 5.73 -7.16
C THR A 72 -11.36 5.32 -6.73
N PRO A 73 -10.93 4.05 -6.92
CA PRO A 73 -9.57 3.68 -6.63
C PRO A 73 -8.65 4.65 -7.36
N VAL A 74 -7.69 5.23 -6.65
CA VAL A 74 -6.61 5.97 -7.30
C VAL A 74 -6.05 5.01 -8.35
N ASN A 75 -6.07 5.42 -9.60
CA ASN A 75 -5.58 4.59 -10.70
C ASN A 75 -4.06 4.52 -10.53
N LEU A 76 -3.59 3.53 -9.76
CA LEU A 76 -2.20 3.40 -9.32
C LEU A 76 -1.22 3.12 -10.48
N CYS A 77 -1.71 3.00 -11.71
CA CYS A 77 -0.90 2.91 -12.94
C CYS A 77 -1.71 3.39 -14.17
N PRO A 78 -1.58 4.63 -14.67
CA PRO A 78 -1.97 4.92 -16.03
C PRO A 78 -0.85 4.45 -16.98
N ASN A 79 -1.10 3.39 -17.75
CA ASN A 79 -0.30 2.92 -18.88
C ASN A 79 1.15 2.45 -18.61
N MET A 80 1.32 1.14 -18.44
CA MET A 80 2.48 0.41 -19.00
C MET A 80 2.05 -0.59 -20.08
N GLY A 81 1.12 -0.17 -20.94
CA GLY A 81 0.72 -0.88 -22.15
C GLY A 81 0.92 0.00 -23.38
N ASN A 82 1.81 -0.44 -24.28
CA ASN A 82 2.19 0.16 -25.56
C ASN A 82 3.10 1.39 -25.54
N ARG A 83 4.40 1.11 -25.44
CA ARG A 83 5.38 1.73 -26.34
C ARG A 83 5.91 0.65 -27.28
N VAL A 84 5.12 0.37 -28.31
CA VAL A 84 5.62 -0.28 -29.53
C VAL A 84 6.13 0.84 -30.42
N GLU A 85 7.27 0.57 -31.05
CA GLU A 85 8.22 1.46 -31.74
C GLU A 85 7.66 2.63 -32.56
#